data_AF-A0A2Z6S1M2-F1
#
_entry.id   AF-A0A2Z6S1M2-F1
#
_cell.length_a   1.000
_cell.length_b   1.000
_cell.length_c   1.000
_cell.angle_alpha   90.00
_cell.angle_beta   90.00
_cell.angle_gamma   90.00
#
_symmetry.space_group_name_H-M   'P 1'
#
loop_
_entity.id
_entity.type
_entity.pdbx_description
1 polymer ?
#
loop_
_entity_poly.entity_id
_entity_poly.type
_entity_poly.pdbx_seq_one_letter_code
_entity_poly.pdbx_strand_id
1 'polypeptide(L)'
;MGQIFYCKIFTTGVESTQHVESINGVLKKHLDRGTLLKELVKVIENELEKESQYTQIKDYYGSNLSVGLPLTYNTIFKEIDHLLQIHLSPISLSLQYAQMKQFLLYQATLIEIDQVTESNLIFNGIIEHEYDMPQIQLHEFLLDIPANDLQELWKIFYIAITSTSSTKPYYVIIFKDSISICTCMSMINKGMSCRHQYRVFLQSSKTMFHIAFINNR
;
A
#
# COMPACT_ATOMS: atom_id res chain seq x y z
N MET A 1 6.59 12.63 -31.32
CA MET A 1 5.56 13.70 -31.45
C MET A 1 4.30 13.23 -30.74
N GLY A 2 3.84 13.98 -29.72
CA GLY A 2 2.53 13.88 -29.05
C GLY A 2 2.33 12.66 -28.13
N GLN A 3 1.82 12.74 -26.90
CA GLN A 3 1.07 13.78 -26.19
C GLN A 3 1.27 13.66 -24.66
N ILE A 4 1.17 14.78 -23.96
CA ILE A 4 1.20 14.94 -22.49
C ILE A 4 -0.25 15.12 -21.99
N PHE A 5 -0.44 14.86 -20.68
CA PHE A 5 -1.50 15.28 -19.72
C PHE A 5 -2.54 14.18 -19.40
N TYR A 6 -2.81 13.89 -18.11
CA TYR A 6 -3.43 14.81 -17.15
C TYR A 6 -2.82 14.88 -15.75
N CYS A 7 -2.75 16.12 -15.25
CA CYS A 7 -2.63 16.52 -13.86
C CYS A 7 -3.93 16.15 -13.11
N LYS A 8 -3.84 15.37 -12.02
CA LYS A 8 -4.96 15.21 -11.08
C LYS A 8 -4.91 16.34 -10.06
N ILE A 9 -5.79 17.30 -10.26
CA ILE A 9 -6.11 18.37 -9.31
C ILE A 9 -6.71 17.71 -8.06
N PHE A 10 -6.20 18.07 -6.89
CA PHE A 10 -6.71 17.67 -5.59
C PHE A 10 -8.05 18.38 -5.34
N THR A 11 -9.16 17.64 -5.29
CA THR A 11 -10.48 18.16 -4.86
C THR A 11 -10.74 17.73 -3.42
N THR A 12 -10.24 18.52 -2.47
CA THR A 12 -10.71 18.48 -1.08
C THR A 12 -12.10 19.10 -1.02
N GLY A 13 -13.15 18.29 -0.99
CA GLY A 13 -14.53 18.75 -0.71
C GLY A 13 -15.63 18.32 -1.68
N VAL A 14 -15.48 17.21 -2.40
CA VAL A 14 -16.58 16.57 -3.14
C VAL A 14 -16.92 15.26 -2.42
N GLU A 15 -18.16 15.08 -1.94
CA GLU A 15 -18.65 13.75 -1.59
C GLU A 15 -18.52 12.88 -2.85
N SER A 16 -17.58 11.95 -2.82
CA SER A 16 -17.14 11.18 -3.99
C SER A 16 -18.30 10.38 -4.58
N THR A 17 -18.86 10.83 -5.72
CA THR A 17 -19.74 10.00 -6.55
C THR A 17 -18.98 8.85 -7.20
N GLN A 18 -17.64 8.92 -7.20
CA GLN A 18 -16.74 7.93 -7.80
C GLN A 18 -16.86 6.54 -7.17
N HIS A 19 -17.11 6.49 -5.84
CA HIS A 19 -17.38 5.25 -5.11
C HIS A 19 -18.66 4.56 -5.63
N VAL A 20 -19.74 5.33 -5.67
CA VAL A 20 -21.07 4.87 -6.11
C VAL A 20 -21.03 4.49 -7.60
N GLU A 21 -20.31 5.24 -8.42
CA GLU A 21 -20.08 4.95 -9.84
C GLU A 21 -19.29 3.65 -10.03
N SER A 22 -18.29 3.37 -9.18
CA SER A 22 -17.52 2.13 -9.21
C SER A 22 -18.37 0.92 -8.82
N ILE A 23 -19.18 1.02 -7.74
CA ILE A 23 -20.14 -0.03 -7.34
C ILE A 23 -21.11 -0.32 -8.47
N ASN A 24 -21.71 0.74 -9.03
CA ASN A 24 -22.63 0.62 -10.15
C ASN A 24 -21.94 0.02 -11.38
N GLY A 25 -20.66 0.31 -11.60
CA GLY A 25 -19.85 -0.30 -12.66
C GLY A 25 -19.67 -1.81 -12.48
N VAL A 26 -19.37 -2.28 -11.27
CA VAL A 26 -19.25 -3.72 -10.94
C VAL A 26 -20.60 -4.41 -11.13
N LEU A 27 -21.67 -3.87 -10.55
CA LEU A 27 -23.02 -4.44 -10.68
C LEU A 27 -23.46 -4.50 -12.16
N LYS A 28 -23.20 -3.45 -12.93
CA LYS A 28 -23.57 -3.37 -14.35
C LYS A 28 -22.82 -4.38 -15.21
N LYS A 29 -21.56 -4.70 -14.91
CA LYS A 29 -20.79 -5.77 -15.59
C LYS A 29 -21.39 -7.16 -15.37
N HIS A 30 -22.11 -7.36 -14.26
CA HIS A 30 -22.76 -8.62 -13.94
C HIS A 30 -24.25 -8.65 -14.33
N LEU A 31 -24.82 -7.53 -14.76
CA LEU A 31 -26.20 -7.40 -15.25
C LEU A 31 -26.26 -7.57 -16.78
N ASP A 32 -25.88 -8.75 -17.28
CA ASP A 32 -26.13 -9.13 -18.66
C ASP A 32 -27.44 -9.92 -18.77
N ARG A 33 -28.03 -9.99 -19.97
CA ARG A 33 -29.37 -10.55 -20.23
C ARG A 33 -29.55 -12.05 -19.85
N GLY A 34 -28.49 -12.73 -19.40
CA GLY A 34 -28.50 -14.14 -19.01
C GLY A 34 -28.08 -14.45 -17.56
N THR A 35 -27.75 -13.45 -16.75
CA THR A 35 -27.29 -13.69 -15.37
C THR A 35 -28.42 -14.18 -14.49
N LEU A 36 -28.22 -15.29 -13.77
CA LEU A 36 -29.23 -15.82 -12.86
C LEU A 36 -29.32 -14.95 -11.60
N LEU A 37 -30.52 -14.76 -11.06
CA LEU A 37 -30.73 -13.97 -9.83
C LEU A 37 -29.83 -14.43 -8.67
N LYS A 38 -29.62 -15.75 -8.54
CA LYS A 38 -28.72 -16.33 -7.53
C LYS A 38 -27.25 -15.92 -7.67
N GLU A 39 -26.80 -15.62 -8.89
CA GLU A 39 -25.44 -15.18 -9.16
C GLU A 39 -25.31 -13.69 -8.84
N LEU A 40 -26.32 -12.91 -9.15
CA LEU A 40 -26.39 -11.49 -8.77
C LEU A 40 -26.39 -11.32 -7.23
N VAL A 41 -27.16 -12.15 -6.50
CA VAL A 41 -27.17 -12.13 -5.03
C VAL A 41 -25.77 -12.39 -4.47
N LYS A 42 -25.04 -13.39 -4.99
CA LYS A 42 -23.67 -13.68 -4.56
C LYS A 42 -22.70 -12.53 -4.81
N VAL A 43 -22.84 -11.84 -5.95
CA VAL A 43 -22.02 -10.66 -6.27
C VAL A 43 -22.33 -9.53 -5.27
N ILE A 44 -23.60 -9.28 -4.98
CA ILE A 44 -24.02 -8.25 -4.01
C ILE A 44 -23.50 -8.59 -2.60
N GLU A 45 -23.63 -9.84 -2.16
CA GLU A 45 -23.11 -10.30 -0.86
C GLU A 45 -21.59 -10.09 -0.75
N ASN A 46 -20.83 -10.40 -1.81
CA ASN A 46 -19.39 -10.19 -1.87
C ASN A 46 -19.01 -8.69 -1.82
N GLU A 47 -19.73 -7.81 -2.53
CA GLU A 47 -19.47 -6.37 -2.45
C GLU A 47 -19.82 -5.78 -1.08
N LEU A 48 -20.92 -6.23 -0.45
CA LEU A 48 -21.27 -5.85 0.91
C LEU A 48 -20.21 -6.29 1.94
N GLU A 49 -19.65 -7.49 1.76
CA GLU A 49 -18.55 -7.97 2.61
C GLU A 49 -17.29 -7.10 2.45
N LYS A 50 -16.94 -6.72 1.23
CA LYS A 50 -15.81 -5.79 0.96
C LYS A 50 -16.04 -4.41 1.57
N GLU A 51 -17.24 -3.84 1.46
CA GLU A 51 -17.58 -2.57 2.12
C GLU A 51 -17.47 -2.64 3.64
N SER A 52 -17.96 -3.74 4.22
CA SER A 52 -17.86 -3.98 5.66
C SER A 52 -16.40 -4.04 6.10
N GLN A 53 -15.55 -4.76 5.37
CA GLN A 53 -14.11 -4.83 5.63
C GLN A 53 -13.45 -3.46 5.51
N TYR A 54 -13.74 -2.71 4.45
CA TYR A 54 -13.20 -1.36 4.26
C TYR A 54 -13.57 -0.42 5.41
N THR A 55 -14.82 -0.46 5.85
CA THR A 55 -15.32 0.34 6.99
C THR A 55 -14.60 -0.06 8.28
N GLN A 56 -14.48 -1.36 8.56
CA GLN A 56 -13.75 -1.86 9.72
C GLN A 56 -12.28 -1.44 9.73
N ILE A 57 -11.60 -1.54 8.59
CA ILE A 57 -10.19 -1.12 8.44
C ILE A 57 -10.06 0.39 8.67
N LYS A 58 -10.95 1.20 8.08
CA LYS A 58 -10.96 2.65 8.23
C LYS A 58 -11.23 3.09 9.67
N ASP A 59 -12.24 2.52 10.31
CA ASP A 59 -12.60 2.81 11.70
C ASP A 59 -11.48 2.37 12.65
N TYR A 60 -10.81 1.25 12.36
CA TYR A 60 -9.64 0.80 13.11
C TYR A 60 -8.45 1.75 12.94
N TYR A 61 -8.18 2.23 11.72
CA TYR A 61 -7.17 3.28 11.50
C TYR A 61 -7.48 4.57 12.25
N GLY A 62 -8.75 4.96 12.35
CA GLY A 62 -9.19 6.08 13.18
C GLY A 62 -9.08 5.81 14.70
N SER A 63 -9.19 4.56 15.12
CA SER A 63 -9.24 4.14 16.54
C SER A 63 -7.93 3.55 17.07
N ASN A 64 -6.88 3.51 16.25
CA ASN A 64 -5.63 2.80 16.53
C ASN A 64 -4.85 3.35 17.73
N LEU A 65 -4.29 2.47 18.56
CA LEU A 65 -3.42 2.83 19.70
C LEU A 65 -2.16 3.62 19.30
N SER A 66 -1.72 3.55 18.03
CA SER A 66 -0.60 4.36 17.53
C SER A 66 -0.93 5.85 17.44
N VAL A 67 -2.21 6.24 17.46
CA VAL A 67 -2.65 7.64 17.62
C VAL A 67 -2.23 8.19 18.99
N GLY A 68 -2.09 7.31 19.99
CA GLY A 68 -1.61 7.64 21.34
C GLY A 68 -0.11 7.45 21.57
N LEU A 69 0.64 6.90 20.60
CA LEU A 69 2.11 6.84 20.67
C LEU A 69 2.65 8.20 20.22
N PRO A 70 3.10 9.06 21.16
CA PRO A 70 3.62 10.36 20.80
C PRO A 70 4.94 10.10 20.09
N LEU A 71 4.99 10.51 18.82
CA LEU A 71 6.24 10.84 18.14
C LEU A 71 7.15 9.66 17.72
N THR A 72 6.60 8.59 17.13
CA THR A 72 7.41 7.51 16.54
C THR A 72 8.46 8.01 15.55
N TYR A 73 8.15 9.02 14.74
CA TYR A 73 9.10 9.57 13.77
C TYR A 73 10.27 10.33 14.41
N ASN A 74 10.04 11.10 15.47
CA ASN A 74 11.12 11.89 16.09
C ASN A 74 11.96 11.10 17.12
N THR A 75 11.48 9.92 17.52
CA THR A 75 12.19 9.01 18.44
C THR A 75 12.87 7.88 17.68
N ILE A 76 12.13 7.12 16.88
CA ILE A 76 12.62 5.92 16.19
C ILE A 76 13.35 6.30 14.89
N PHE A 77 12.83 7.27 14.15
CA PHE A 77 13.37 7.69 12.85
C PHE A 77 13.96 9.10 12.89
N LYS A 78 14.53 9.52 14.02
CA LYS A 78 14.97 10.91 14.26
C LYS A 78 15.85 11.49 13.14
N GLU A 79 16.79 10.70 12.63
CA GLU A 79 17.69 11.12 11.56
C GLU A 79 16.94 11.30 10.22
N ILE A 80 16.05 10.37 9.91
CA ILE A 80 15.18 10.46 8.72
C ILE A 80 14.24 11.66 8.86
N ASP A 81 13.61 11.84 10.01
CA ASP A 81 12.72 12.97 10.31
C ASP A 81 13.41 14.31 10.09
N HIS A 82 14.64 14.47 10.59
CA HIS A 82 15.43 15.68 10.37
C HIS A 82 15.67 15.95 8.87
N LEU A 83 16.04 14.92 8.09
CA LEU A 83 16.20 15.06 6.64
C LEU A 83 14.87 15.40 5.95
N LEU A 84 13.77 14.79 6.36
CA LEU A 84 12.45 15.05 5.81
C LEU A 84 12.00 16.50 6.08
N GLN A 85 12.24 17.03 7.28
CA GLN A 85 11.90 18.41 7.63
C GLN A 85 12.68 19.44 6.80
N ILE A 86 13.92 19.13 6.42
CA ILE A 86 14.73 20.01 5.57
C ILE A 86 14.21 20.00 4.12
N HIS A 87 13.82 18.84 3.61
CA HIS A 87 13.61 18.66 2.18
C HIS A 87 12.13 18.63 1.74
N LEU A 88 11.18 18.32 2.63
CA LEU A 88 9.77 18.18 2.27
C LEU A 88 8.92 19.40 2.63
N SER A 89 7.92 19.66 1.78
CA SER A 89 6.82 20.56 2.13
C SER A 89 5.99 19.99 3.30
N PRO A 90 5.31 20.84 4.10
CA PRO A 90 4.50 20.40 5.23
C PRO A 90 3.46 19.32 4.89
N ILE A 91 2.89 19.39 3.68
CA ILE A 91 1.92 18.39 3.19
C ILE A 91 2.61 17.04 2.99
N SER A 92 3.72 16.99 2.25
CA SER A 92 4.45 15.75 1.97
C SER A 92 5.04 15.15 3.25
N LEU A 93 5.49 16.01 4.16
CA LEU A 93 5.97 15.63 5.48
C LEU A 93 4.87 14.96 6.32
N SER A 94 3.64 15.52 6.31
CA SER A 94 2.51 14.92 7.01
C SER A 94 2.15 13.52 6.50
N LEU A 95 2.30 13.30 5.18
CA LEU A 95 2.07 11.99 4.57
C LEU A 95 3.14 10.97 4.99
N GLN A 96 4.41 11.37 5.05
CA GLN A 96 5.49 10.52 5.57
C GLN A 96 5.27 10.16 7.04
N TYR A 97 4.87 11.12 7.87
CA TYR A 97 4.53 10.85 9.26
C TYR A 97 3.36 9.88 9.40
N ALA A 98 2.36 9.94 8.51
CA ALA A 98 1.29 8.96 8.50
C ALA A 98 1.83 7.54 8.20
N GLN A 99 2.78 7.39 7.28
CA GLN A 99 3.45 6.11 7.02
C GLN A 99 4.26 5.62 8.25
N MET A 100 5.05 6.51 8.86
CA MET A 100 5.83 6.23 10.08
C MET A 100 4.99 5.97 11.33
N LYS A 101 3.71 6.37 11.37
CA LYS A 101 2.82 6.02 12.50
C LYS A 101 2.26 4.60 12.37
N GLN A 102 2.23 4.06 11.16
CA GLN A 102 1.57 2.79 10.88
C GLN A 102 2.55 1.61 10.80
N PHE A 103 3.86 1.83 10.67
CA PHE A 103 4.81 0.71 10.49
C PHE A 103 4.78 -0.32 11.63
N LEU A 104 4.46 0.09 12.87
CA LEU A 104 4.38 -0.81 14.03
C LEU A 104 3.24 -1.82 13.94
N LEU A 105 2.25 -1.56 13.08
CA LEU A 105 1.14 -2.47 12.84
C LEU A 105 1.55 -3.65 11.94
N TYR A 106 2.76 -3.61 11.41
CA TYR A 106 3.29 -4.60 10.48
C TYR A 106 4.44 -5.38 11.10
N GLN A 107 4.43 -6.68 10.85
CA GLN A 107 5.54 -7.58 11.11
C GLN A 107 6.27 -7.86 9.81
N ALA A 108 7.57 -8.05 9.93
CA ALA A 108 8.47 -8.31 8.81
C ALA A 108 9.32 -9.54 9.12
N THR A 109 9.52 -10.36 8.09
CA THR A 109 10.28 -11.61 8.16
C THR A 109 11.12 -11.72 6.90
N LEU A 110 12.43 -11.91 7.08
CA LEU A 110 13.35 -12.17 5.98
C LEU A 110 13.04 -13.55 5.40
N ILE A 111 12.89 -13.63 4.08
CA ILE A 111 12.57 -14.87 3.36
C ILE A 111 13.46 -15.01 2.13
N GLU A 112 13.53 -16.24 1.62
CA GLU A 112 14.09 -16.54 0.31
C GLU A 112 12.98 -16.52 -0.77
N ILE A 113 13.38 -16.39 -2.05
CA ILE A 113 12.43 -16.27 -3.17
C ILE A 113 11.55 -17.52 -3.31
N ASP A 114 12.06 -18.70 -2.95
CA ASP A 114 11.33 -19.97 -2.98
C ASP A 114 10.18 -20.05 -1.95
N GLN A 115 10.24 -19.25 -0.89
CA GLN A 115 9.23 -19.19 0.18
C GLN A 115 8.09 -18.22 -0.14
N VAL A 116 8.13 -17.56 -1.30
CA VAL A 116 7.11 -16.61 -1.74
C VAL A 116 5.81 -17.38 -2.02
N THR A 117 4.74 -16.96 -1.34
CA THR A 117 3.39 -17.47 -1.58
C THR A 117 2.54 -16.35 -2.15
N GLU A 118 2.28 -16.38 -3.45
CA GLU A 118 1.38 -15.43 -4.12
C GLU A 118 0.15 -16.15 -4.66
N SER A 119 -1.02 -15.57 -4.39
CA SER A 119 -2.25 -15.87 -5.12
C SER A 119 -2.49 -14.77 -6.14
N ASN A 120 -2.89 -15.15 -7.36
CA ASN A 120 -3.18 -14.23 -8.46
C ASN A 120 -3.93 -12.98 -7.96
N LEU A 121 -3.45 -11.79 -8.32
CA LEU A 121 -4.19 -10.54 -8.14
C LEU A 121 -5.31 -10.48 -9.19
N ILE A 122 -6.31 -11.36 -9.09
CA ILE A 122 -7.53 -11.22 -9.89
C ILE A 122 -8.35 -10.10 -9.25
N PHE A 123 -8.10 -8.88 -9.70
CA PHE A 123 -8.82 -7.70 -9.27
C PHE A 123 -10.16 -7.58 -10.01
N ASN A 124 -11.25 -7.90 -9.32
CA ASN A 124 -12.62 -7.73 -9.81
C ASN A 124 -13.43 -6.72 -8.95
N GLY A 125 -12.78 -5.92 -8.10
CA GLY A 125 -13.42 -5.06 -7.09
C GLY A 125 -13.36 -3.55 -7.35
N ILE A 126 -13.74 -2.76 -6.34
CA ILE A 126 -13.67 -1.29 -6.33
C ILE A 126 -12.31 -0.85 -5.77
N ILE A 127 -11.62 0.02 -6.49
CA ILE A 127 -10.25 0.48 -6.16
C ILE A 127 -10.18 1.17 -4.79
N GLU A 128 -11.27 1.82 -4.37
CA GLU A 128 -11.34 2.52 -3.09
C GLU A 128 -11.31 1.57 -1.87
N HIS A 129 -11.69 0.29 -2.04
CA HIS A 129 -11.56 -0.73 -0.99
C HIS A 129 -10.11 -1.23 -0.81
N GLU A 130 -9.17 -0.80 -1.66
CA GLU A 130 -7.78 -1.26 -1.69
C GLU A 130 -6.77 -0.20 -1.22
N TYR A 131 -7.10 0.57 -0.18
CA TYR A 131 -6.13 1.52 0.40
C TYR A 131 -4.87 0.83 0.98
N ASP A 132 -4.92 -0.50 1.13
CA ASP A 132 -3.88 -1.31 1.74
C ASP A 132 -3.79 -2.71 1.11
N MET A 133 -3.69 -2.79 -0.23
CA MET A 133 -3.30 -4.02 -0.94
C MET A 133 -2.00 -3.86 -1.75
N PRO A 134 -1.24 -4.94 -1.98
CA PRO A 134 -0.12 -4.94 -2.93
C PRO A 134 -0.61 -4.51 -4.33
N GLN A 135 0.10 -3.56 -4.95
CA GLN A 135 -0.25 -3.01 -6.26
C GLN A 135 0.41 -3.75 -7.42
N ILE A 136 1.41 -4.57 -7.14
CA ILE A 136 2.07 -5.45 -8.10
C ILE A 136 2.37 -6.79 -7.44
N GLN A 137 2.34 -7.86 -8.22
CA GLN A 137 2.82 -9.16 -7.76
C GLN A 137 4.36 -9.17 -7.73
N LEU A 138 4.95 -9.77 -6.72
CA LEU A 138 6.39 -9.91 -6.58
C LEU A 138 6.98 -10.61 -7.80
N HIS A 139 6.33 -11.67 -8.30
CA HIS A 139 6.85 -12.37 -9.47
C HIS A 139 6.90 -11.46 -10.71
N GLU A 140 5.85 -10.67 -10.98
CA GLU A 140 5.82 -9.71 -12.09
C GLU A 140 6.90 -8.64 -11.92
N PHE A 141 7.08 -8.16 -10.69
CA PHE A 141 8.11 -7.17 -10.38
C PHE A 141 9.53 -7.70 -10.60
N LEU A 142 9.78 -8.99 -10.33
CA LEU A 142 11.10 -9.61 -10.47
C LEU A 142 11.43 -10.08 -11.89
N LEU A 143 10.47 -10.09 -12.84
CA LEU A 143 10.71 -10.57 -14.21
C LEU A 143 11.87 -9.86 -14.92
N ASP A 144 11.96 -8.54 -14.73
CA ASP A 144 12.95 -7.69 -15.39
C ASP A 144 14.19 -7.40 -14.52
N ILE A 145 14.27 -8.01 -13.33
CA ILE A 145 15.33 -7.76 -12.35
C ILE A 145 16.28 -8.95 -12.32
N PRO A 146 17.58 -8.76 -12.58
CA PRO A 146 18.56 -9.81 -12.44
C PRO A 146 18.56 -10.34 -10.99
N ALA A 147 18.44 -11.66 -10.81
CA ALA A 147 18.46 -12.26 -9.48
C ALA A 147 19.73 -11.90 -8.67
N ASN A 148 20.83 -11.61 -9.36
CA ASN A 148 22.08 -11.15 -8.76
C ASN A 148 22.01 -9.75 -8.15
N ASP A 149 21.01 -8.93 -8.47
CA ASP A 149 20.90 -7.57 -7.95
C ASP A 149 20.11 -7.50 -6.64
N LEU A 150 19.37 -8.57 -6.32
CA LEU A 150 18.64 -8.71 -5.07
C LEU A 150 19.61 -9.04 -3.92
N GLN A 151 19.49 -8.26 -2.84
CA GLN A 151 20.27 -8.44 -1.62
C GLN A 151 19.45 -9.06 -0.49
N GLU A 152 18.23 -8.59 -0.26
CA GLU A 152 17.31 -9.16 0.72
C GLU A 152 15.86 -9.11 0.22
N LEU A 153 15.05 -10.08 0.65
CA LEU A 153 13.62 -10.12 0.41
C LEU A 153 12.88 -10.26 1.74
N TRP A 154 12.00 -9.30 2.03
CA TRP A 154 11.24 -9.27 3.27
C TRP A 154 9.75 -9.48 2.98
N LYS A 155 9.16 -10.46 3.66
CA LYS A 155 7.73 -10.68 3.72
C LYS A 155 7.15 -9.84 4.86
N ILE A 156 6.16 -9.03 4.55
CA ILE A 156 5.53 -8.10 5.49
C ILE A 156 4.05 -8.46 5.59
N PHE A 157 3.55 -8.61 6.81
CA PHE A 157 2.14 -8.86 7.05
C PHE A 157 1.65 -8.03 8.22
N TYR A 158 0.36 -7.78 8.19
CA TYR A 158 -0.31 -7.01 9.22
C TYR A 158 -0.47 -7.85 10.49
N ILE A 159 -0.19 -7.29 11.68
CA ILE A 159 -0.14 -8.06 12.94
C ILE A 159 -1.54 -8.44 13.43
N ALA A 160 -2.53 -7.55 13.28
CA ALA A 160 -3.89 -7.79 13.74
C ALA A 160 -4.73 -8.49 12.67
N ILE A 161 -4.31 -9.69 12.27
CA ILE A 161 -5.09 -10.57 11.39
C ILE A 161 -6.37 -10.95 12.14
N THR A 162 -7.51 -10.43 11.70
CA THR A 162 -8.82 -10.91 12.15
C THR A 162 -9.14 -12.21 11.42
N SER A 163 -9.84 -13.12 12.11
CA SER A 163 -10.12 -14.49 11.69
C SER A 163 -10.88 -14.65 10.36
N THR A 164 -11.24 -13.54 9.72
CA THR A 164 -12.11 -13.46 8.54
C THR A 164 -11.41 -12.96 7.27
N SER A 165 -10.13 -12.52 7.32
CA SER A 165 -9.42 -12.08 6.11
C SER A 165 -7.96 -12.52 6.09
N SER A 166 -7.56 -13.27 5.06
CA SER A 166 -6.14 -13.46 4.76
C SER A 166 -5.63 -12.18 4.10
N THR A 167 -5.11 -11.24 4.87
CA THR A 167 -4.43 -10.08 4.28
C THR A 167 -3.23 -10.59 3.49
N LYS A 168 -3.24 -10.32 2.17
CA LYS A 168 -2.13 -10.73 1.32
C LYS A 168 -0.84 -10.08 1.85
N PRO A 169 0.26 -10.82 1.96
CA PRO A 169 1.52 -10.24 2.40
C PRO A 169 2.01 -9.22 1.39
N TYR A 170 2.70 -8.21 1.90
CA TYR A 170 3.54 -7.35 1.08
C TYR A 170 4.94 -7.91 1.02
N TYR A 171 5.67 -7.52 -0.03
CA TYR A 171 7.07 -7.84 -0.14
C TYR A 171 7.86 -6.54 -0.28
N VAL A 172 8.99 -6.47 0.41
CA VAL A 172 9.97 -5.40 0.29
C VAL A 172 11.27 -6.04 -0.17
N ILE A 173 11.77 -5.59 -1.31
CA ILE A 173 13.04 -6.02 -1.87
C ILE A 173 14.07 -4.96 -1.54
N ILE A 174 15.26 -5.41 -1.14
CA ILE A 174 16.45 -4.57 -1.01
C ILE A 174 17.44 -5.01 -2.08
N PHE A 175 17.95 -4.04 -2.83
CA PHE A 175 18.96 -4.23 -3.86
C PHE A 175 20.37 -4.03 -3.31
N LYS A 176 21.39 -4.47 -4.07
CA LYS A 176 22.81 -4.32 -3.72
C LYS A 176 23.29 -2.88 -3.54
N ASP A 177 22.61 -1.91 -4.14
CA ASP A 177 22.85 -0.48 -3.97
C ASP A 177 22.10 0.11 -2.75
N SER A 178 21.56 -0.76 -1.89
CA SER A 178 20.79 -0.43 -0.69
C SER A 178 19.44 0.24 -0.95
N ILE A 179 19.00 0.36 -2.21
CA ILE A 179 17.65 0.82 -2.55
C ILE A 179 16.64 -0.23 -2.10
N SER A 180 15.51 0.21 -1.56
CA SER A 180 14.38 -0.68 -1.28
C SER A 180 13.14 -0.31 -2.07
N ILE A 181 12.42 -1.32 -2.55
CA ILE A 181 11.13 -1.16 -3.24
C ILE A 181 10.12 -2.12 -2.61
N CYS A 182 8.89 -1.64 -2.46
CA CYS A 182 7.79 -2.42 -1.90
C CYS A 182 6.73 -2.71 -2.97
N THR A 183 6.10 -3.88 -2.92
CA THR A 183 4.98 -4.26 -3.79
C THR A 183 3.74 -3.36 -3.66
N CYS A 184 3.66 -2.51 -2.64
CA CYS A 184 2.65 -1.44 -2.58
C CYS A 184 2.91 -0.26 -3.55
N MET A 185 4.07 -0.23 -4.22
CA MET A 185 4.47 0.75 -5.23
C MET A 185 4.46 2.23 -4.77
N SER A 186 4.48 2.51 -3.47
CA SER A 186 4.44 3.89 -2.96
C SER A 186 5.64 4.74 -3.40
N MET A 187 6.83 4.15 -3.48
CA MET A 187 8.02 4.86 -3.98
C MET A 187 7.82 5.33 -5.42
N ILE A 188 7.26 4.49 -6.29
CA ILE A 188 7.08 4.81 -7.71
C ILE A 188 5.89 5.75 -7.91
N ASN A 189 4.77 5.50 -7.22
CA ASN A 189 3.52 6.23 -7.43
C ASN A 189 3.44 7.56 -6.65
N LYS A 190 4.18 7.69 -5.55
CA LYS A 190 4.11 8.84 -4.64
C LYS A 190 5.47 9.46 -4.32
N GLY A 191 6.59 8.89 -4.78
CA GLY A 191 7.93 9.39 -4.46
C GLY A 191 8.29 9.30 -2.98
N MET A 192 7.69 8.37 -2.23
CA MET A 192 7.87 8.26 -0.78
C MET A 192 7.93 6.82 -0.30
N SER A 193 8.72 6.59 0.75
CA SER A 193 8.78 5.31 1.45
C SER A 193 7.45 4.99 2.14
N CYS A 194 7.00 3.74 2.02
CA CYS A 194 5.79 3.29 2.70
C CYS A 194 6.06 2.75 4.11
N ARG A 195 4.98 2.58 4.88
CA ARG A 195 4.98 1.91 6.19
C ARG A 195 5.68 0.55 6.20
N HIS A 196 5.62 -0.22 5.10
CA HIS A 196 6.32 -1.51 4.99
C HIS A 196 7.84 -1.35 4.92
N GLN A 197 8.33 -0.34 4.18
CA GLN A 197 9.77 -0.04 4.12
C GLN A 197 10.27 0.49 5.46
N TYR A 198 9.49 1.36 6.13
CA TYR A 198 9.83 1.81 7.49
C TYR A 198 9.94 0.64 8.48
N ARG A 199 9.11 -0.40 8.33
CA ARG A 199 9.25 -1.62 9.14
C ARG A 199 10.57 -2.34 8.86
N VAL A 200 11.00 -2.42 7.61
CA VAL A 200 12.26 -3.05 7.22
C VAL A 200 13.49 -2.22 7.64
N PHE A 201 13.42 -0.89 7.60
CA PHE A 201 14.51 0.00 8.06
C PHE A 201 14.92 -0.25 9.53
N LEU A 202 14.02 -0.81 10.35
CA LEU A 202 14.35 -1.16 11.74
C LEU A 202 15.02 -2.52 11.91
N GLN A 203 14.98 -3.36 10.89
CA GLN A 203 15.43 -4.75 10.98
C GLN A 203 16.62 -5.03 10.07
N SER A 204 16.71 -4.38 8.91
CA SER A 204 17.80 -4.57 7.97
C SER A 204 18.81 -3.43 8.07
N SER A 205 20.08 -3.80 8.22
CA SER A 205 21.22 -2.87 8.11
C SER A 205 21.67 -2.65 6.66
N LYS A 206 21.00 -3.28 5.68
CA LYS A 206 21.40 -3.29 4.27
C LYS A 206 20.66 -2.29 3.40
N THR A 207 19.60 -1.68 3.94
CA THR A 207 18.83 -0.68 3.20
C THR A 207 19.12 0.71 3.73
N MET A 208 19.12 1.68 2.82
CA MET A 208 19.29 3.09 3.14
C MET A 208 17.99 3.82 2.85
N PHE A 209 17.69 4.83 3.66
CA PHE A 209 16.60 5.74 3.35
C PHE A 209 17.02 6.66 2.20
N HIS A 210 16.28 6.60 1.09
CA HIS A 210 16.54 7.42 -0.09
C HIS A 210 15.46 8.48 -0.24
N ILE A 211 15.87 9.74 -0.34
CA ILE A 211 15.00 10.84 -0.76
C ILE A 211 15.04 10.90 -2.29
N ALA A 212 14.36 9.95 -2.94
CA ALA A 212 14.20 9.95 -4.38
C ALA A 212 12.85 10.60 -4.72
N PHE A 213 12.90 11.67 -5.52
CA PHE A 213 11.76 12.41 -6.09
C PHE A 213 10.97 13.33 -5.15
N ILE A 214 11.66 14.31 -4.55
CA ILE A 214 11.02 15.59 -4.25
C ILE A 214 11.26 16.47 -5.48
N ASN A 215 10.18 16.81 -6.19
CA ASN A 215 10.25 17.81 -7.23
C ASN A 215 10.67 19.13 -6.56
N ASN A 216 11.95 19.51 -6.68
CA ASN A 216 12.42 20.83 -6.27
C ASN A 216 11.68 21.86 -7.14
N ARG A 217 10.64 22.46 -6.57
CA ARG A 217 10.06 23.71 -7.05
C ARG A 217 9.97 24.67 -5.89
#